data_AF-A0A2M7DJC4-F1
#
_entry.id   AF-A0A2M7DJC4-F1
#
_cell.length_a   1.000
_cell.length_b   1.000
_cell.length_c   1.000
_cell.angle_alpha   90.00
_cell.angle_beta   90.00
_cell.angle_gamma   90.00
#
_symmetry.space_group_name_H-M   'P 1'
#
loop_
_entity.id
_entity.type
_entity.pdbx_description
1 polymer ?
#
loop_
_entity_poly.entity_id
_entity_poly.type
_entity_poly.pdbx_seq_one_letter_code
_entity_poly.pdbx_strand_id
1 'polypeptide(L)'
;MKIFTSPILVILLMSFVFFSCQKEESEFIDTPIDTITANSVLSILLQNASQNSGSIDDFIDGTPCSSIQFPYQVIINGQTITITDVTDLADLANTTSPITIVFPITVVFEDFSTLVVNNQQELDALVILCQSLDDSISCLDIVYPITFFIFNSNNEQTGTVVITSDAQLFIFLTTLEDGVFLAIDYPITVILSDGTSVVVTSNNQL
;
A
#
# COMPACT_ATOMS: atom_id res chain seq x y z
N MET A 1 -72.64 -22.52 -40.60
CA MET A 1 -71.83 -21.36 -40.17
C MET A 1 -70.37 -21.78 -40.20
N LYS A 2 -69.60 -21.37 -41.22
CA LYS A 2 -68.17 -21.70 -41.36
C LYS A 2 -67.36 -20.58 -40.72
N ILE A 3 -66.61 -20.90 -39.66
CA ILE A 3 -65.76 -19.94 -38.95
C ILE A 3 -64.40 -19.95 -39.64
N PHE A 4 -64.02 -18.81 -40.23
CA PHE A 4 -62.72 -18.60 -40.84
C PHE A 4 -61.75 -18.13 -39.75
N THR A 5 -60.86 -19.01 -39.28
CA THR A 5 -59.79 -18.64 -38.36
C THR A 5 -58.58 -18.17 -39.17
N SER A 6 -58.30 -16.86 -39.12
CA SER A 6 -57.13 -16.26 -39.77
C SER A 6 -55.83 -16.66 -39.04
N PRO A 7 -54.82 -17.23 -39.73
CA PRO A 7 -53.57 -17.67 -39.09
C PRO A 7 -52.66 -16.51 -38.67
N ILE A 8 -53.01 -15.27 -39.02
CA ILE A 8 -52.22 -14.06 -38.71
C ILE A 8 -52.30 -13.70 -37.21
N LEU A 9 -53.38 -14.06 -36.53
CA LEU A 9 -53.55 -13.76 -35.11
C LEU A 9 -52.67 -14.62 -34.19
N VAL A 10 -52.24 -15.80 -34.66
CA VAL A 10 -51.41 -16.73 -33.87
C VAL A 10 -49.93 -16.31 -33.87
N ILE A 11 -49.47 -15.63 -34.93
CA ILE A 11 -48.07 -15.18 -35.06
C ILE A 11 -47.80 -13.93 -34.20
N LEU A 12 -48.80 -13.06 -34.00
CA LEU A 12 -48.66 -11.85 -33.17
C LEU A 12 -48.52 -12.19 -31.67
N LEU A 13 -48.98 -13.37 -31.23
CA LEU A 13 -48.91 -13.81 -29.84
C LEU A 13 -47.53 -14.39 -29.47
N MET A 14 -46.66 -14.68 -30.46
CA MET A 14 -45.35 -15.31 -30.24
C MET A 14 -44.23 -14.28 -29.95
N SER A 15 -44.47 -12.98 -30.12
CA SER A 15 -43.43 -11.94 -30.01
C SER A 15 -43.34 -11.23 -28.65
N PHE A 16 -44.15 -11.60 -27.66
CA PHE A 16 -44.21 -10.89 -26.38
C PHE A 16 -43.49 -11.57 -25.19
N VAL A 17 -42.71 -12.63 -25.42
CA VAL A 17 -42.15 -13.45 -24.31
C VAL A 17 -40.65 -13.20 -24.02
N PHE A 18 -40.07 -12.10 -24.48
CA PHE A 18 -38.67 -11.74 -24.16
C PHE A 18 -38.53 -10.49 -23.28
N PHE A 19 -39.45 -10.26 -22.34
CA PHE A 19 -39.12 -9.45 -21.17
C PHE A 19 -38.25 -10.30 -20.24
N SER A 20 -36.95 -10.30 -20.54
CA SER A 20 -35.91 -10.74 -19.62
C SER A 20 -35.98 -9.88 -18.37
N CYS A 21 -36.64 -10.36 -17.33
CA CYS A 21 -36.36 -9.89 -15.99
C CYS A 21 -35.00 -10.52 -15.65
N GLN A 22 -33.90 -9.83 -15.96
CA GLN A 22 -32.65 -10.12 -15.28
C GLN A 22 -32.95 -9.90 -13.80
N LYS A 23 -32.98 -11.00 -13.05
CA LYS A 23 -32.91 -10.92 -11.60
C LYS A 23 -31.44 -10.59 -11.33
N GLU A 24 -31.12 -9.31 -11.34
CA GLU A 24 -29.90 -8.83 -10.70
C GLU A 24 -30.04 -9.21 -9.23
N GLU A 25 -29.34 -10.26 -8.85
CA GLU A 25 -29.06 -10.55 -7.47
C GLU A 25 -28.08 -9.45 -7.04
N SER A 26 -28.62 -8.31 -6.62
CA SER A 26 -27.87 -7.45 -5.73
C SER A 26 -27.72 -8.26 -4.45
N GLU A 27 -26.58 -8.94 -4.29
CA GLU A 27 -26.14 -9.29 -2.94
C GLU A 27 -26.07 -7.96 -2.18
N PHE A 28 -27.12 -7.69 -1.40
CA PHE A 28 -27.00 -6.80 -0.26
C PHE A 28 -26.05 -7.52 0.67
N ILE A 29 -24.75 -7.25 0.51
CA ILE A 29 -23.82 -7.40 1.61
C ILE A 29 -24.37 -6.46 2.68
N ASP A 30 -25.00 -7.05 3.69
CA ASP A 30 -25.35 -6.39 4.94
C ASP A 30 -24.12 -5.57 5.32
N THR A 31 -24.21 -4.24 5.26
CA THR A 31 -23.08 -3.32 5.30
C THR A 31 -22.13 -3.75 6.42
N PRO A 32 -20.89 -4.19 6.12
CA PRO A 32 -19.95 -4.40 7.18
C PRO A 32 -19.67 -3.02 7.76
N ILE A 33 -19.73 -2.93 9.08
CA ILE A 33 -19.30 -1.81 9.92
C ILE A 33 -17.79 -1.46 9.74
N ASP A 34 -17.16 -1.97 8.68
CA ASP A 34 -15.73 -1.97 8.41
C ASP A 34 -15.35 -1.07 7.23
N THR A 35 -15.93 0.12 7.16
CA THR A 35 -15.60 1.10 6.12
C THR A 35 -14.44 2.01 6.55
N ILE A 36 -13.40 2.11 5.72
CA ILE A 36 -12.25 2.99 5.91
C ILE A 36 -12.52 4.30 5.15
N THR A 37 -12.32 5.43 5.83
CA THR A 37 -12.39 6.78 5.25
C THR A 37 -11.05 7.49 5.40
N ALA A 38 -10.82 8.59 4.67
CA ALA A 38 -9.56 9.33 4.63
C ALA A 38 -8.94 9.59 6.02
N ASN A 39 -9.78 9.99 6.98
CA ASN A 39 -9.37 10.35 8.34
C ASN A 39 -9.81 9.34 9.40
N SER A 40 -10.19 8.12 9.00
CA SER A 40 -10.50 7.07 9.96
C SER A 40 -9.23 6.62 10.70
N VAL A 41 -9.40 6.10 11.93
CA VAL A 41 -8.28 5.58 12.73
C VAL A 41 -7.50 4.52 11.95
N LEU A 42 -8.20 3.59 11.30
CA LEU A 42 -7.54 2.53 10.52
C LEU A 42 -6.80 3.08 9.30
N SER A 43 -7.33 4.10 8.60
CA SER A 43 -6.60 4.76 7.50
C SER A 43 -5.28 5.36 8.00
N ILE A 44 -5.27 6.01 9.16
CA ILE A 44 -4.06 6.60 9.74
C ILE A 44 -3.07 5.51 10.16
N LEU A 45 -3.56 4.43 10.78
CA LEU A 45 -2.69 3.30 11.16
C LEU A 45 -2.07 2.62 9.94
N LEU A 46 -2.84 2.41 8.87
CA LEU A 46 -2.34 1.85 7.61
C LEU A 46 -1.36 2.80 6.91
N GLN A 47 -1.57 4.12 6.97
CA GLN A 47 -0.60 5.10 6.51
C GLN A 47 0.71 4.95 7.29
N ASN A 48 0.67 4.96 8.62
CA ASN A 48 1.86 4.85 9.45
C ASN A 48 2.58 3.50 9.28
N ALA A 49 1.85 2.39 9.09
CA ALA A 49 2.41 1.07 8.85
C ALA A 49 3.00 0.89 7.43
N SER A 50 2.70 1.80 6.50
CA SER A 50 3.21 1.75 5.13
C SER A 50 4.19 2.87 4.79
N GLN A 51 4.66 3.61 5.78
CA GLN A 51 5.75 4.56 5.59
C GLN A 51 7.07 3.84 5.29
N ASN A 52 7.96 4.51 4.58
CA ASN A 52 9.35 4.05 4.52
C ASN A 52 9.99 4.20 5.91
N SER A 53 10.26 3.09 6.60
CA SER A 53 10.79 3.13 7.97
C SER A 53 12.16 3.77 8.08
N GLY A 54 12.92 3.87 6.97
CA GLY A 54 14.27 4.44 6.92
C GLY A 54 15.36 3.60 7.58
N SER A 55 15.05 2.98 8.72
CA SER A 55 16.01 2.33 9.64
C SER A 55 16.84 1.16 9.11
N ILE A 56 16.60 0.69 7.90
CA ILE A 56 17.26 -0.51 7.35
C ILE A 56 18.76 -0.32 7.11
N ASP A 57 19.19 0.92 6.85
CA ASP A 57 20.57 1.30 6.59
C ASP A 57 21.12 2.36 7.56
N ASP A 58 20.49 2.53 8.73
CA ASP A 58 20.94 3.41 9.82
C ASP A 58 22.41 3.17 10.22
N PHE A 59 22.88 1.93 10.11
CA PHE A 59 24.27 1.58 10.42
C PHE A 59 25.29 2.13 9.39
N ILE A 60 24.81 2.61 8.24
CA ILE A 60 25.58 3.20 7.15
C ILE A 60 25.49 4.73 7.20
N ASP A 61 24.29 5.29 7.31
CA ASP A 61 24.04 6.72 7.13
C ASP A 61 23.60 7.47 8.41
N GLY A 62 23.23 6.75 9.46
CA GLY A 62 22.78 7.29 10.75
C GLY A 62 21.46 8.07 10.70
N THR A 63 20.62 7.86 9.67
CA THR A 63 19.45 8.71 9.41
C THR A 63 18.12 7.93 9.58
N PRO A 64 17.55 7.85 10.80
CA PRO A 64 16.42 6.94 11.09
C PRO A 64 15.10 7.27 10.38
N CYS A 65 14.97 8.45 9.77
CA CYS A 65 13.74 8.87 9.08
C CYS A 65 13.88 8.86 7.54
N SER A 66 14.93 8.24 7.02
CA SER A 66 15.12 8.03 5.58
C SER A 66 15.97 6.80 5.31
N SER A 67 15.94 6.28 4.10
CA SER A 67 16.86 5.23 3.64
C SER A 67 17.58 5.65 2.37
N ILE A 68 18.76 5.10 2.09
CA ILE A 68 19.46 5.34 0.83
C ILE A 68 18.80 4.50 -0.27
N GLN A 69 18.41 5.17 -1.35
CA GLN A 69 17.90 4.53 -2.55
C GLN A 69 18.99 3.66 -3.21
N PHE A 70 18.71 2.38 -3.37
CA PHE A 70 19.58 1.48 -4.14
C PHE A 70 19.57 1.81 -5.66
N PRO A 71 20.68 1.55 -6.38
CA PRO A 71 21.98 1.14 -5.86
C PRO A 71 22.83 2.35 -5.44
N TYR A 72 23.73 2.14 -4.46
CA TYR A 72 24.74 3.12 -4.05
C TYR A 72 26.09 2.45 -3.79
N GLN A 73 27.12 3.25 -3.49
CA GLN A 73 28.47 2.74 -3.25
C GLN A 73 29.00 3.18 -1.89
N VAL A 74 29.76 2.27 -1.26
CA VAL A 74 30.48 2.52 -0.01
C VAL A 74 31.94 2.12 -0.17
N ILE A 75 32.81 2.67 0.67
CA ILE A 75 34.21 2.30 0.79
C ILE A 75 34.42 1.63 2.14
N ILE A 76 34.94 0.41 2.11
CA ILE A 76 35.30 -0.38 3.30
C ILE A 76 36.72 -0.89 3.13
N ASN A 77 37.59 -0.64 4.10
CA ASN A 77 39.03 -1.01 4.03
C ASN A 77 39.74 -0.52 2.75
N GLY A 78 39.30 0.62 2.19
CA GLY A 78 39.86 1.20 0.96
C GLY A 78 39.35 0.57 -0.34
N GLN A 79 38.41 -0.39 -0.29
CA GLN A 79 37.76 -0.97 -1.46
C GLN A 79 36.35 -0.40 -1.63
N THR A 80 36.00 -0.02 -2.86
CA THR A 80 34.65 0.39 -3.23
C THR A 80 33.77 -0.84 -3.44
N ILE A 81 32.63 -0.88 -2.76
CA ILE A 81 31.61 -1.92 -2.82
C ILE A 81 30.32 -1.26 -3.30
N THR A 82 29.62 -1.91 -4.23
CA THR A 82 28.30 -1.48 -4.69
C THR A 82 27.23 -2.25 -3.91
N ILE A 83 26.27 -1.53 -3.36
CA ILE A 83 25.11 -2.06 -2.66
C ILE A 83 23.94 -1.97 -3.63
N THR A 84 23.40 -3.12 -4.02
CA THR A 84 22.40 -3.25 -5.07
C THR A 84 20.99 -3.43 -4.55
N ASP A 85 20.85 -4.07 -3.38
CA ASP A 85 19.58 -4.24 -2.68
C ASP A 85 19.80 -4.51 -1.18
N VAL A 86 18.69 -4.76 -0.48
CA VAL A 86 18.68 -5.06 0.97
C VAL A 86 19.51 -6.27 1.37
N THR A 87 19.69 -7.26 0.48
CA THR A 87 20.44 -8.48 0.82
C THR A 87 21.93 -8.20 0.99
N ASP A 88 22.47 -7.21 0.27
CA ASP A 88 23.86 -6.75 0.41
C ASP A 88 24.12 -6.07 1.78
N LEU A 89 23.07 -5.57 2.47
CA LEU A 89 23.20 -4.92 3.78
C LEU A 89 23.49 -5.91 4.91
N ALA A 90 22.97 -7.14 4.83
CA ALA A 90 23.12 -8.14 5.89
C ALA A 90 24.59 -8.51 6.15
N ASP A 91 25.39 -8.57 5.08
CA ASP A 91 26.83 -8.84 5.16
C ASP A 91 27.60 -7.66 5.78
N LEU A 92 27.10 -6.44 5.60
CA LEU A 92 27.72 -5.23 6.12
C LEU A 92 27.37 -4.93 7.58
N ALA A 93 26.17 -5.31 8.05
CA ALA A 93 25.70 -4.98 9.39
C ALA A 93 26.62 -5.50 10.52
N ASN A 94 27.43 -6.53 10.26
CA ASN A 94 28.36 -7.11 11.22
C ASN A 94 29.81 -6.62 11.07
N THR A 95 30.09 -5.72 10.13
CA THR A 95 31.44 -5.21 9.92
C THR A 95 31.87 -4.26 11.04
N THR A 96 33.12 -4.37 11.48
CA THR A 96 33.73 -3.41 12.41
C THR A 96 34.60 -2.37 11.71
N SER A 97 34.79 -2.53 10.40
CA SER A 97 35.50 -1.57 9.57
C SER A 97 34.64 -0.33 9.35
N PRO A 98 35.24 0.88 9.37
CA PRO A 98 34.49 2.09 9.06
C PRO A 98 33.96 2.02 7.63
N ILE A 99 32.69 2.41 7.47
CA ILE A 99 32.02 2.52 6.18
C ILE A 99 32.07 4.00 5.77
N THR A 100 32.44 4.29 4.53
CA THR A 100 32.39 5.64 3.98
C THR A 100 31.51 5.67 2.76
N ILE A 101 30.47 6.50 2.76
CA ILE A 101 29.56 6.64 1.63
C ILE A 101 30.28 7.32 0.46
N VAL A 102 30.06 6.82 -0.76
CA VAL A 102 30.47 7.48 -1.99
C VAL A 102 29.32 8.36 -2.48
N PHE A 103 29.50 9.66 -2.36
CA PHE A 103 28.54 10.65 -2.83
C PHE A 103 28.62 10.90 -4.35
N PRO A 104 27.53 11.38 -4.99
CA PRO A 104 26.22 11.65 -4.40
C PRO A 104 25.41 10.38 -4.12
N ILE A 105 24.50 10.46 -3.15
CA ILE A 105 23.47 9.45 -2.90
C ILE A 105 22.08 10.06 -3.05
N THR A 106 21.07 9.22 -3.25
CA THR A 106 19.66 9.63 -3.15
C THR A 106 19.09 9.01 -1.89
N VAL A 107 18.46 9.82 -1.05
CA VAL A 107 17.72 9.35 0.13
C VAL A 107 16.22 9.36 -0.18
N VAL A 108 15.49 8.44 0.44
CA VAL A 108 14.03 8.31 0.39
C VAL A 108 13.49 8.54 1.79
N PHE A 109 12.59 9.51 1.97
CA PHE A 109 11.98 9.82 3.27
C PHE A 109 10.78 8.92 3.57
N GLU A 110 10.21 9.05 4.77
CA GLU A 110 9.02 8.31 5.23
C GLU A 110 7.82 8.40 4.28
N ASP A 111 7.66 9.56 3.62
CA ASP A 111 6.59 9.84 2.65
C ASP A 111 6.93 9.41 1.21
N PHE A 112 8.04 8.68 1.03
CA PHE A 112 8.60 8.26 -0.26
C PHE A 112 9.07 9.40 -1.17
N SER A 113 9.11 10.65 -0.68
CA SER A 113 9.80 11.72 -1.38
C SER A 113 11.31 11.47 -1.37
N THR A 114 12.01 12.00 -2.37
CA THR A 114 13.45 11.74 -2.55
C THR A 114 14.27 13.02 -2.56
N LEU A 115 15.49 12.96 -2.02
CA LEU A 115 16.46 14.05 -2.08
C LEU A 115 17.83 13.54 -2.50
N VAL A 116 18.52 14.28 -3.38
CA VAL A 116 19.93 14.02 -3.71
C VAL A 116 20.81 14.70 -2.67
N VAL A 117 21.66 13.92 -2.02
CA VAL A 117 22.64 14.37 -1.03
C VAL A 117 24.02 14.31 -1.68
N ASN A 118 24.69 15.46 -1.78
CA ASN A 118 25.89 15.61 -2.60
C ASN A 118 27.19 15.37 -1.83
N ASN A 119 27.15 15.39 -0.49
CA ASN A 119 28.32 15.28 0.37
C ASN A 119 27.92 14.98 1.83
N GLN A 120 28.92 14.67 2.66
CA GLN A 120 28.72 14.35 4.08
C GLN A 120 28.08 15.49 4.87
N GLN A 121 28.36 16.75 4.55
CA GLN A 121 27.79 17.89 5.28
C GLN A 121 26.27 17.99 5.08
N GLU A 122 25.78 17.69 3.88
CA GLU A 122 24.34 17.61 3.61
C GLU A 122 23.69 16.43 4.35
N LEU A 123 24.37 15.27 4.41
CA LEU A 123 23.89 14.11 5.18
C LEU A 123 23.83 14.40 6.69
N ASP A 124 24.88 14.99 7.25
CA ASP A 124 24.94 15.35 8.68
C ASP A 124 23.78 16.30 9.07
N ALA A 125 23.36 17.18 8.15
CA ALA A 125 22.21 18.05 8.36
C ALA A 125 20.88 17.28 8.40
N LEU A 126 20.74 16.21 7.61
CA LEU A 126 19.57 15.34 7.62
C LEU A 126 19.49 14.51 8.91
N VAL A 127 20.61 13.96 9.38
CA VAL A 127 20.70 13.21 10.65
C VAL A 127 20.14 14.04 11.82
N ILE A 128 20.50 15.32 11.88
CA ILE A 128 20.01 16.24 12.92
C ILE A 128 18.49 16.45 12.83
N LEU A 129 17.95 16.53 11.61
CA LEU A 129 16.52 16.71 11.39
C LEU A 129 15.72 15.46 11.82
N CYS A 130 16.22 14.27 11.49
CA CYS A 130 15.53 13.01 11.79
C CYS A 130 15.42 12.71 13.29
N GLN A 131 16.36 13.16 14.12
CA GLN A 131 16.29 12.96 15.58
C GLN A 131 15.06 13.63 16.25
N SER A 132 14.31 14.45 15.51
CA SER A 132 13.12 15.15 16.02
C SER A 132 11.79 14.52 15.62
N LEU A 133 11.80 13.44 14.83
CA LEU A 133 10.61 12.77 14.30
C LEU A 133 10.54 11.34 14.88
N ASP A 134 9.46 11.02 15.59
CA ASP A 134 9.24 9.71 16.22
C ASP A 134 7.75 9.34 16.08
N ASP A 135 7.31 9.10 14.84
CA ASP A 135 5.92 8.74 14.55
C ASP A 135 5.76 7.48 13.66
N SER A 136 6.85 6.82 13.25
CA SER A 136 6.75 5.63 12.38
C SER A 136 6.37 4.37 13.17
N ILE A 137 5.36 3.63 12.67
CA ILE A 137 4.97 2.32 13.21
C ILE A 137 5.79 1.25 12.50
N SER A 138 6.91 0.84 13.10
CA SER A 138 7.80 -0.20 12.56
C SER A 138 7.45 -1.63 13.00
N CYS A 139 6.31 -1.84 13.66
CA CYS A 139 6.00 -3.12 14.30
C CYS A 139 5.18 -4.10 13.47
N LEU A 140 4.74 -3.70 12.27
CA LEU A 140 3.86 -4.48 11.41
C LEU A 140 4.19 -4.23 9.94
N ASP A 141 4.49 -5.30 9.20
CA ASP A 141 4.68 -5.29 7.75
C ASP A 141 3.46 -5.90 7.06
N ILE A 142 2.95 -5.25 6.01
CA ILE A 142 1.83 -5.76 5.22
C ILE A 142 2.36 -6.66 4.10
N VAL A 143 1.80 -7.87 3.97
CA VAL A 143 2.14 -8.76 2.86
C VAL A 143 1.30 -8.39 1.63
N TYR A 144 1.96 -7.82 0.64
CA TYR A 144 1.36 -7.44 -0.64
C TYR A 144 1.29 -8.62 -1.64
N PRO A 145 0.36 -8.58 -2.62
CA PRO A 145 -0.62 -7.52 -2.85
C PRO A 145 -1.85 -7.59 -1.93
N ILE A 146 -2.47 -6.44 -1.67
CA ILE A 146 -3.79 -6.32 -1.04
C ILE A 146 -4.76 -5.58 -1.96
N THR A 147 -6.05 -5.86 -1.84
CA THR A 147 -7.09 -5.26 -2.68
C THR A 147 -8.04 -4.41 -1.84
N PHE A 148 -8.43 -3.25 -2.36
CA PHE A 148 -9.51 -2.43 -1.79
C PHE A 148 -10.69 -2.33 -2.77
N PHE A 149 -11.90 -2.45 -2.24
CA PHE A 149 -13.13 -2.03 -2.90
C PHE A 149 -13.42 -0.58 -2.57
N ILE A 150 -13.83 0.20 -3.58
CA ILE A 150 -14.10 1.63 -3.46
C ILE A 150 -15.61 1.84 -3.57
N PHE A 151 -16.17 2.64 -2.65
CA PHE A 151 -17.59 2.98 -2.58
C PHE A 151 -17.80 4.49 -2.54
N ASN A 152 -18.94 4.92 -3.06
CA ASN A 152 -19.43 6.30 -2.89
C ASN A 152 -20.32 6.44 -1.63
N SER A 153 -20.79 7.66 -1.38
CA SER A 153 -21.69 7.98 -0.25
C SER A 153 -23.06 7.31 -0.28
N ASN A 154 -23.44 6.67 -1.39
CA ASN A 154 -24.67 5.89 -1.52
C ASN A 154 -24.42 4.38 -1.29
N ASN A 155 -23.24 3.98 -0.81
CA ASN A 155 -22.81 2.59 -0.66
C ASN A 155 -22.75 1.80 -1.98
N GLU A 156 -22.61 2.49 -3.11
CA GLU A 156 -22.43 1.84 -4.41
C GLU A 156 -20.93 1.61 -4.65
N GLN A 157 -20.54 0.38 -4.99
CA GLN A 157 -19.15 0.09 -5.36
C GLN A 157 -18.83 0.78 -6.70
N THR A 158 -17.86 1.68 -6.69
CA THR A 158 -17.43 2.45 -7.85
C THR A 158 -16.14 1.92 -8.46
N GLY A 159 -15.41 1.05 -7.77
CA GLY A 159 -14.18 0.46 -8.30
C GLY A 159 -13.47 -0.50 -7.36
N THR A 160 -12.29 -0.92 -7.81
CA THR A 160 -11.36 -1.79 -7.08
C THR A 160 -9.94 -1.31 -7.38
N VAL A 161 -9.06 -1.36 -6.38
CA VAL A 161 -7.62 -1.07 -6.54
C VAL A 161 -6.80 -2.19 -5.92
N VAL A 162 -5.74 -2.61 -6.62
CA VAL A 162 -4.75 -3.56 -6.11
C VAL A 162 -3.50 -2.77 -5.73
N ILE A 163 -3.09 -2.91 -4.48
CA ILE A 163 -1.91 -2.29 -3.89
C ILE A 163 -0.81 -3.34 -3.78
N THR A 164 0.38 -3.00 -4.25
CA THR A 164 1.51 -3.94 -4.42
C THR A 164 2.74 -3.61 -3.58
N SER A 165 2.74 -2.46 -2.89
CA SER A 165 3.84 -2.01 -2.03
C SER A 165 3.37 -0.99 -1.02
N ASP A 166 4.19 -0.78 0.01
CA ASP A 166 4.02 0.26 1.03
C ASP A 166 3.92 1.65 0.42
N ALA A 167 4.82 2.00 -0.52
CA ALA A 167 4.75 3.27 -1.24
C ALA A 167 3.39 3.50 -1.90
N GLN A 168 2.83 2.46 -2.53
CA GLN A 168 1.54 2.57 -3.19
C GLN A 168 0.41 2.68 -2.16
N LEU A 169 0.47 1.97 -1.03
CA LEU A 169 -0.53 2.06 0.04
C LEU A 169 -0.53 3.45 0.68
N PHE A 170 0.64 3.94 1.08
CA PHE A 170 0.84 5.23 1.71
C PHE A 170 0.28 6.36 0.83
N ILE A 171 0.67 6.39 -0.44
CA ILE A 171 0.20 7.40 -1.41
C ILE A 171 -1.31 7.26 -1.63
N PHE A 172 -1.83 6.04 -1.75
CA PHE A 172 -3.26 5.81 -1.96
C PHE A 172 -4.12 6.36 -0.82
N LEU A 173 -3.70 6.13 0.44
CA LEU A 173 -4.45 6.57 1.60
C LEU A 173 -4.29 8.07 1.89
N THR A 174 -3.10 8.63 1.71
CA THR A 174 -2.85 10.08 1.91
C THR A 174 -3.54 10.97 0.87
N THR A 175 -3.88 10.41 -0.29
CA THR A 175 -4.59 11.11 -1.38
C THR A 175 -6.08 10.77 -1.46
N LEU A 176 -6.62 10.03 -0.49
CA LEU A 176 -8.02 9.62 -0.47
C LEU A 176 -8.95 10.84 -0.30
N GLU A 177 -9.85 11.03 -1.27
CA GLU A 177 -10.80 12.14 -1.26
C GLU A 177 -11.92 11.97 -0.22
N ASP A 178 -12.43 13.08 0.30
CA ASP A 178 -13.62 13.08 1.17
C ASP A 178 -14.84 12.48 0.43
N GLY A 179 -15.61 11.66 1.13
CA GLY A 179 -16.79 10.99 0.57
C GLY A 179 -16.46 9.73 -0.25
N VAL A 180 -15.19 9.34 -0.33
CA VAL A 180 -14.75 8.01 -0.77
C VAL A 180 -14.64 7.08 0.45
N PHE A 181 -15.18 5.88 0.27
CA PHE A 181 -15.26 4.86 1.30
C PHE A 181 -14.55 3.60 0.78
N LEU A 182 -13.72 2.98 1.61
CA LEU A 182 -12.95 1.81 1.23
C LEU A 182 -13.32 0.60 2.08
N ALA A 183 -13.23 -0.59 1.50
CA ALA A 183 -13.21 -1.85 2.22
C ALA A 183 -12.03 -2.69 1.75
N ILE A 184 -11.32 -3.33 2.67
CA ILE A 184 -10.26 -4.29 2.33
C ILE A 184 -10.91 -5.59 1.89
N ASP A 185 -10.41 -6.17 0.81
CA ASP A 185 -10.74 -7.53 0.39
C ASP A 185 -9.98 -8.53 1.29
N TYR A 186 -10.56 -8.80 2.45
CA TYR A 186 -10.01 -9.75 3.42
C TYR A 186 -10.14 -11.21 2.93
N PRO A 187 -9.26 -12.11 3.40
CA PRO A 187 -8.20 -11.89 4.38
C PRO A 187 -6.92 -11.27 3.79
N ILE A 188 -6.19 -10.52 4.62
CA ILE A 188 -4.81 -10.10 4.32
C ILE A 188 -3.85 -10.76 5.30
N THR A 189 -2.56 -10.75 4.98
CA THR A 189 -1.51 -11.25 5.87
C THR A 189 -0.63 -10.09 6.30
N VAL A 190 -0.28 -10.06 7.58
CA VAL A 190 0.72 -9.15 8.14
C VAL A 190 1.84 -9.95 8.80
N ILE A 191 3.02 -9.37 8.89
CA ILE A 191 4.17 -9.91 9.62
C ILE A 191 4.44 -8.97 10.78
N LEU A 192 4.49 -9.51 12.00
CA LEU A 192 4.85 -8.74 13.20
C LEU A 192 6.36 -8.58 13.31
N SER A 193 6.82 -7.66 14.14
CA SER A 193 8.25 -7.42 14.40
C SER A 193 9.06 -8.63 14.86
N ASP A 194 8.42 -9.68 15.40
CA ASP A 194 9.07 -10.94 15.77
C ASP A 194 9.14 -11.97 14.63
N GLY A 195 8.69 -11.59 13.43
CA GLY A 195 8.60 -12.43 12.23
C GLY A 195 7.35 -13.31 12.17
N THR A 196 6.44 -13.23 13.15
CA THR A 196 5.20 -14.01 13.16
C THR A 196 4.25 -13.51 12.07
N SER A 197 3.78 -14.43 11.23
CA SER A 197 2.73 -14.14 10.25
C SER A 197 1.34 -14.30 10.86
N VAL A 198 0.51 -13.26 10.70
CA VAL A 198 -0.87 -13.22 11.20
C VAL A 198 -1.83 -12.99 10.02
N VAL A 199 -2.86 -13.83 9.93
CA VAL A 199 -3.95 -13.65 8.96
C VAL A 199 -5.01 -12.77 9.60
N VAL A 200 -5.29 -11.63 8.97
CA VAL A 200 -6.26 -10.64 9.41
C VAL A 200 -7.52 -10.78 8.56
N THR A 201 -8.68 -10.86 9.20
CA THR A 201 -9.96 -11.15 8.54
C THR A 201 -10.99 -10.02 8.64
N SER A 202 -10.69 -8.95 9.39
CA SER A 202 -11.55 -7.76 9.52
C SER A 202 -10.77 -6.55 10.05
N ASN A 203 -11.37 -5.36 9.95
CA ASN A 203 -10.79 -4.11 10.46
C ASN A 203 -10.51 -4.15 11.96
N ASN A 204 -11.31 -4.87 12.74
CA ASN A 204 -11.14 -4.96 14.20
C ASN A 204 -9.94 -5.82 14.63
N GLN A 205 -9.38 -6.61 13.71
CA GLN A 205 -8.20 -7.45 13.93
C GLN A 205 -6.90 -6.79 13.45
N LEU A 206 -7.02 -5.68 12.73
CA LEU A 206 -5.90 -4.92 12.17
C LEU A 206 -5.57 -3.72 13.07
#